data_AF-A0A084VJJ7-F1
#
_entry.id   AF-A0A084VJJ7-F1
#
_cell.length_a   1.000
_cell.length_b   1.000
_cell.length_c   1.000
_cell.angle_alpha   90.00
_cell.angle_beta   90.00
_cell.angle_gamma   90.00
#
_symmetry.space_group_name_H-M   'P 1'
#
loop_
_entity.id
_entity.type
_entity.pdbx_description
1 polymer ?
#
loop_
_entity_poly.entity_id
_entity_poly.type
_entity_poly.pdbx_seq_one_letter_code
_entity_poly.pdbx_strand_id
1 'polypeptide(L)'
;MEYGNLTARGSYILPLPMHVKPIYVTSHDCKKVVQLISGGKPAEDGEFPHHALLGYLKNGNANEFVFGCGGTLISDRHVLTAAHCFAMEYPSIVRLGVYNLENDYGHEVPIEGFLRHPDHKFGRVHHDIALVKLKKSAVVWMPQEPCDGNIVFVVCFYRYVVLPKTNN
;
A
#
# COMPACT_ATOMS: atom_id res chain seq x y z
N MET A 1 -3.45 17.49 6.38
CA MET A 1 -4.46 16.41 6.54
C MET A 1 -5.68 16.75 5.68
N GLU A 2 -5.73 16.25 4.45
CA GLU A 2 -6.65 16.74 3.39
C GLU A 2 -8.00 16.01 3.28
N TYR A 3 -8.31 15.04 4.14
CA TYR A 3 -9.55 14.24 4.03
C TYR A 3 -10.69 14.63 4.98
N GLY A 4 -10.52 15.66 5.81
CA GLY A 4 -11.51 16.06 6.82
C GLY A 4 -12.68 16.91 6.32
N ASN A 5 -12.63 17.49 5.12
CA ASN A 5 -13.68 18.37 4.61
C ASN A 5 -14.75 17.60 3.79
N LEU A 6 -15.24 16.50 4.35
CA LEU A 6 -16.42 15.83 3.82
C LEU A 6 -17.64 16.72 4.09
N THR A 7 -18.36 17.03 3.01
CA THR A 7 -19.36 18.09 2.90
C THR A 7 -20.59 17.78 3.77
N ALA A 8 -20.56 18.19 5.04
CA ALA A 8 -21.72 18.15 5.93
C ALA A 8 -22.69 19.29 5.57
N ARG A 9 -23.98 18.97 5.40
CA ARG A 9 -25.04 19.98 5.29
C ARG A 9 -25.79 20.07 6.61
N GLY A 10 -25.65 21.22 7.27
CA GLY A 10 -26.47 21.58 8.42
C GLY A 10 -27.85 22.03 7.96
N SER A 11 -28.90 21.45 8.54
CA SER A 11 -30.29 21.88 8.31
C SER A 11 -30.97 22.15 9.65
N TYR A 12 -31.92 23.09 9.61
CA TYR A 12 -32.71 23.49 10.77
C TYR A 12 -34.08 22.87 10.64
N ILE A 13 -34.50 22.13 11.66
CA ILE A 13 -35.88 21.67 11.76
C ILE A 13 -36.57 22.57 12.78
N LEU A 14 -37.64 23.25 12.35
CA LEU A 14 -38.50 24.05 13.21
C LEU A 14 -39.73 23.20 13.54
N PRO A 15 -39.83 22.64 14.75
CA PRO A 15 -41.02 21.90 15.14
C PRO A 15 -42.24 22.82 15.25
N LEU A 16 -43.44 22.26 15.13
CA LEU A 16 -44.69 23.01 15.06
C LEU A 16 -45.23 23.67 16.36
N PRO A 17 -44.73 23.42 17.59
CA PRO A 17 -45.20 24.17 18.76
C PRO A 17 -44.74 25.63 18.76
N MET A 18 -45.58 26.56 19.24
CA MET A 18 -45.34 28.02 19.19
C MET A 18 -44.16 28.54 20.02
N HIS A 19 -43.45 27.69 20.77
CA HIS A 19 -42.24 28.05 21.51
C HIS A 19 -41.22 26.92 21.44
N VAL A 20 -40.51 26.82 20.33
CA VAL A 20 -39.47 25.80 20.17
C VAL A 20 -38.15 26.40 19.72
N LYS A 21 -37.08 25.80 20.23
CA LYS A 21 -35.73 26.06 19.77
C LYS A 21 -35.49 25.25 18.49
N PRO A 22 -34.81 25.81 17.47
CA PRO A 22 -34.45 25.06 16.27
C PRO A 22 -33.60 23.85 16.65
N ILE A 23 -33.93 22.68 16.09
CA ILE A 23 -33.07 21.51 16.20
C ILE A 23 -32.08 21.56 15.04
N TYR A 24 -30.80 21.57 15.39
CA TYR A 24 -29.71 21.55 14.43
C TYR A 24 -29.37 20.10 14.10
N VAL A 25 -29.57 19.72 12.84
CA VAL A 25 -29.19 18.39 12.36
C VAL A 25 -28.09 18.52 11.33
N THR A 26 -26.96 17.88 11.61
CA THR A 26 -25.85 17.73 10.68
C THR A 26 -26.05 16.44 9.89
N SER A 27 -26.45 16.58 8.63
CA SER A 27 -26.49 15.43 7.70
C SER A 27 -25.17 15.34 6.95
N HIS A 28 -24.58 14.16 6.90
CA HIS A 28 -23.40 13.89 6.08
C HIS A 28 -23.88 13.47 4.69
N ASP A 29 -23.42 14.15 3.65
CA ASP A 29 -23.83 13.83 2.28
C ASP A 29 -23.10 12.55 1.81
N CYS A 30 -23.78 11.41 1.94
CA CYS A 30 -23.27 10.10 1.51
C CYS A 30 -23.36 9.89 -0.01
N LYS A 31 -23.74 10.90 -0.81
CA LYS A 31 -23.75 10.82 -2.28
C LYS A 31 -22.39 11.01 -2.95
N LYS A 32 -21.31 11.09 -2.16
CA LYS A 32 -19.96 10.95 -2.72
C LYS A 32 -19.76 9.50 -3.15
N VAL A 33 -20.10 9.21 -4.41
CA VAL A 33 -19.41 8.15 -5.15
C VAL A 33 -17.93 8.45 -4.97
N VAL A 34 -17.20 7.56 -4.30
CA VAL A 34 -15.73 7.63 -4.31
C VAL A 34 -15.36 7.50 -5.78
N GLN A 35 -15.00 8.63 -6.41
CA GLN A 35 -14.51 8.60 -7.77
C GLN A 35 -13.34 7.62 -7.80
N LEU A 36 -13.32 6.75 -8.81
CA LEU A 36 -12.18 5.87 -9.04
C LEU A 36 -10.91 6.71 -9.02
N ILE A 37 -9.92 6.24 -8.28
CA ILE A 37 -8.63 6.88 -8.09
C ILE A 37 -7.98 7.06 -9.47
N SER A 38 -7.94 8.29 -9.98
CA SER A 38 -7.32 8.64 -11.26
C SER A 38 -6.53 9.94 -11.14
N GLY A 39 -5.30 9.97 -11.64
CA GLY A 39 -4.43 11.16 -11.60
C GLY A 39 -3.50 11.23 -10.39
N GLY A 40 -2.92 10.11 -9.96
CA GLY A 40 -1.92 10.10 -8.89
C GLY A 40 -0.73 11.01 -9.18
N LYS A 41 -0.02 11.43 -8.13
CA LYS A 41 1.22 12.24 -8.21
C LYS A 41 2.42 11.43 -7.71
N PRO A 42 3.67 11.76 -8.08
CA PRO A 42 4.83 11.11 -7.48
C PRO A 42 4.79 11.20 -5.94
N ALA A 43 5.18 10.11 -5.29
CA ALA A 43 5.45 10.12 -3.85
C ALA A 43 6.54 11.15 -3.51
N GLU A 44 6.62 11.57 -2.26
CA GLU A 44 7.80 12.24 -1.73
C GLU A 44 8.80 11.21 -1.22
N ASP A 45 10.08 11.60 -1.15
CA ASP A 45 11.11 10.73 -0.59
C ASP A 45 10.78 10.39 0.88
N GLY A 46 10.88 9.11 1.23
CA GLY A 46 10.51 8.61 2.54
C GLY A 46 9.02 8.62 2.89
N GLU A 47 8.10 8.94 1.96
CA GLU A 47 6.66 8.99 2.26
C GLU A 47 6.08 7.59 2.55
N PHE A 48 6.61 6.55 1.90
CA PHE A 48 6.19 5.15 2.07
C PHE A 48 7.37 4.24 2.42
N PRO A 49 7.93 4.33 3.64
CA PRO A 49 9.12 3.58 4.02
C PRO A 49 8.88 2.07 4.08
N HIS A 50 7.64 1.64 4.31
CA HIS A 50 7.24 0.23 4.30
C HIS A 50 7.08 -0.34 2.88
N HIS A 51 7.18 0.47 1.83
CA HIS A 51 7.06 -0.02 0.46
C HIS A 51 8.19 -1.01 0.14
N ALA A 52 7.81 -2.17 -0.38
CA ALA A 52 8.72 -3.25 -0.70
C ALA A 52 8.56 -3.64 -2.17
N LEU A 53 9.67 -3.98 -2.80
CA LEU A 53 9.71 -4.44 -4.18
C LEU A 53 10.25 -5.87 -4.23
N LEU A 54 9.55 -6.75 -4.93
CA LEU A 54 9.95 -8.16 -5.09
C LEU A 54 10.78 -8.31 -6.36
N GLY A 55 12.02 -8.78 -6.20
CA GLY A 55 12.97 -8.98 -7.28
C GLY A 55 13.06 -10.44 -7.73
N TYR A 56 12.94 -10.66 -9.03
CA TYR A 56 13.03 -11.96 -9.72
C TYR A 56 14.33 -12.03 -10.52
N LEU A 57 14.90 -13.22 -10.68
CA LEU A 57 16.16 -13.39 -11.41
C LEU A 57 15.98 -13.08 -12.90
N LYS A 58 16.78 -12.16 -13.44
CA LYS A 58 16.73 -11.80 -14.85
C LYS A 58 17.45 -12.87 -15.67
N ASN A 59 16.71 -13.61 -16.50
CA ASN A 59 17.24 -14.68 -17.36
C ASN A 59 18.09 -15.72 -16.59
N GLY A 60 17.77 -15.97 -15.31
CA GLY A 60 18.54 -16.88 -14.45
C GLY A 60 19.89 -16.35 -13.98
N ASN A 61 20.25 -15.08 -14.24
CA ASN A 61 21.47 -14.47 -13.72
C ASN A 61 21.29 -14.11 -12.24
N ALA A 62 22.11 -14.71 -11.37
CA ALA A 62 22.08 -14.51 -9.92
C ALA A 62 22.36 -13.06 -9.46
N ASN A 63 22.95 -12.22 -10.33
CA ASN A 63 23.36 -10.86 -10.00
C ASN A 63 22.46 -9.79 -10.61
N GLU A 64 21.44 -10.16 -11.41
CA GLU A 64 20.51 -9.21 -12.02
C GLU A 64 19.08 -9.54 -11.62
N PHE A 65 18.35 -8.53 -11.16
CA PHE A 65 16.96 -8.68 -10.72
C PHE A 65 16.02 -7.79 -11.53
N VAL A 66 14.84 -8.32 -11.87
CA VAL A 66 13.69 -7.56 -12.40
C VAL A 66 12.67 -7.41 -11.29
N PHE A 67 12.16 -6.20 -11.07
CA PHE A 67 11.13 -5.94 -10.07
C PHE A 67 9.75 -5.92 -10.72
N GLY A 68 9.00 -7.01 -10.55
CA GLY A 68 7.68 -7.19 -11.18
C GLY A 68 6.50 -7.07 -10.22
N CYS A 69 6.74 -7.05 -8.90
CA CYS A 69 5.70 -6.98 -7.89
C CYS A 69 6.08 -6.03 -6.75
N GLY A 70 5.06 -5.46 -6.13
CA GLY A 70 5.18 -4.71 -4.89
C GLY A 70 4.77 -5.51 -3.66
N GLY A 71 5.02 -4.95 -2.50
CA GLY A 71 4.62 -5.46 -1.20
C GLY A 71 4.73 -4.40 -0.12
N THR A 72 4.42 -4.80 1.10
CA THR A 72 4.46 -3.94 2.28
C THR A 72 5.17 -4.65 3.41
N LEU A 73 6.19 -4.02 3.97
CA LEU A 73 6.86 -4.50 5.19
C LEU A 73 5.90 -4.36 6.37
N ILE A 74 5.44 -5.49 6.93
CA ILE A 74 4.50 -5.53 8.07
C ILE A 74 5.20 -5.89 9.39
N SER A 75 6.42 -6.42 9.32
CA SER A 75 7.31 -6.63 10.45
C SER A 75 8.75 -6.47 9.96
N ASP A 76 9.71 -6.39 10.87
CA ASP A 76 11.14 -6.40 10.56
C ASP A 76 11.59 -7.55 9.64
N ARG A 77 10.81 -8.63 9.52
CA ARG A 77 11.15 -9.84 8.76
C ARG A 77 10.05 -10.33 7.83
N HIS A 78 8.91 -9.66 7.78
CA HIS A 78 7.75 -10.11 7.01
C HIS A 78 7.25 -9.04 6.07
N VAL A 79 7.09 -9.41 4.81
CA VAL A 79 6.53 -8.58 3.76
C VAL A 79 5.22 -9.22 3.30
N LEU A 80 4.15 -8.43 3.31
CA LEU A 80 2.87 -8.78 2.75
C LEU A 80 2.83 -8.44 1.26
N THR A 81 2.30 -9.35 0.45
CA THR A 81 2.20 -9.18 -1.00
C THR A 81 1.03 -9.99 -1.55
N ALA A 82 0.86 -9.99 -2.87
CA ALA A 82 -0.16 -10.77 -3.55
C ALA A 82 0.32 -12.21 -3.83
N ALA A 83 -0.61 -13.16 -3.86
CA ALA A 83 -0.32 -14.55 -4.17
C ALA A 83 0.04 -14.76 -5.64
N HIS A 84 -0.51 -13.97 -6.56
CA HIS A 84 -0.23 -14.05 -7.98
C HIS A 84 1.22 -13.67 -8.32
N CYS A 85 1.92 -12.94 -7.44
CA CYS A 85 3.34 -12.63 -7.62
C CYS A 85 4.22 -13.89 -7.70
N PHE A 86 3.72 -15.04 -7.25
CA PHE A 86 4.43 -16.32 -7.29
C PHE A 86 3.94 -17.24 -8.42
N ALA A 87 3.20 -16.72 -9.41
CA ALA A 87 2.55 -17.53 -10.44
C ALA A 87 3.50 -18.08 -11.51
N MET A 88 4.45 -17.26 -11.98
CA MET A 88 5.39 -17.65 -13.03
C MET A 88 6.76 -17.99 -12.46
N GLU A 89 7.28 -17.13 -11.59
CA GLU A 89 8.61 -17.23 -11.00
C GLU A 89 8.53 -16.90 -9.51
N TYR A 90 9.55 -17.34 -8.77
CA TYR A 90 9.69 -17.03 -7.36
C TYR A 90 10.63 -15.84 -7.17
N PRO A 91 10.24 -14.82 -6.38
CA PRO A 91 11.13 -13.74 -6.06
C PRO A 91 12.29 -14.26 -5.21
N SER A 92 13.49 -13.73 -5.45
CA SER A 92 14.73 -14.12 -4.75
C SER A 92 15.13 -13.11 -3.67
N ILE A 93 14.80 -11.84 -3.90
CA ILE A 93 15.11 -10.73 -2.99
C ILE A 93 13.90 -9.83 -2.79
N VAL A 94 13.91 -9.09 -1.67
CA VAL A 94 13.08 -7.91 -1.48
C VAL A 94 13.98 -6.69 -1.41
N ARG A 95 13.65 -5.63 -2.14
CA ARG A 95 14.31 -4.33 -2.05
C ARG A 95 13.41 -3.36 -1.28
N LEU A 96 13.98 -2.69 -0.27
CA LEU A 96 13.29 -1.76 0.63
C LEU A 96 13.95 -0.38 0.59
N GLY A 97 13.19 0.66 0.98
CA GLY A 97 13.71 2.02 1.10
C GLY A 97 14.09 2.65 -0.24
N VAL A 98 13.31 2.37 -1.28
CA VAL A 98 13.53 2.90 -2.63
C VAL A 98 12.44 3.91 -2.95
N TYR A 99 12.86 5.08 -3.40
CA TYR A 99 11.99 6.10 -3.98
C TYR A 99 12.09 6.11 -5.51
N ASN A 100 13.30 5.96 -6.05
CA ASN A 100 13.60 5.86 -7.47
C ASN A 100 14.35 4.56 -7.81
N LEU A 101 13.71 3.72 -8.63
CA LEU A 101 14.24 2.41 -9.03
C LEU A 101 15.55 2.46 -9.83
N GLU A 102 15.86 3.57 -10.50
CA GLU A 102 17.06 3.71 -11.35
C GLU A 102 18.28 4.19 -10.57
N ASN A 103 18.06 5.05 -9.57
CA ASN A 103 19.14 5.80 -8.91
C ASN A 103 19.33 5.46 -7.43
N ASP A 104 18.35 4.80 -6.79
CA ASP A 104 18.45 4.47 -5.38
C ASP A 104 19.00 3.05 -5.18
N TYR A 105 20.08 2.98 -4.42
CA TYR A 105 20.59 1.73 -3.87
C TYR A 105 19.75 1.36 -2.63
N GLY A 106 18.58 0.76 -2.88
CA GLY A 106 17.74 0.23 -1.81
C GLY A 106 18.39 -0.90 -1.03
N HIS A 107 17.87 -1.20 0.15
CA HIS A 107 18.32 -2.33 0.95
C HIS A 107 17.76 -3.63 0.39
N GLU A 108 18.62 -4.41 -0.26
CA GLU A 108 18.27 -5.73 -0.78
C GLU A 108 18.44 -6.80 0.29
N VAL A 109 17.34 -7.49 0.58
CA VAL A 109 17.29 -8.53 1.59
C VAL A 109 16.89 -9.86 0.93
N PRO A 110 17.72 -10.91 1.03
CA PRO A 110 17.36 -12.22 0.49
C PRO A 110 16.14 -12.81 1.19
N ILE A 111 15.34 -13.55 0.42
CA ILE A 111 14.14 -14.23 0.92
C ILE A 111 14.53 -15.57 1.57
N GLU A 112 13.97 -15.85 2.75
CA GLU A 112 14.09 -17.14 3.45
C GLU A 112 13.01 -18.11 2.97
N GLY A 113 11.79 -17.62 2.79
CA GLY A 113 10.65 -18.43 2.36
C GLY A 113 9.40 -17.59 2.15
N PHE A 114 8.34 -18.23 1.68
CA PHE A 114 7.06 -17.59 1.40
C PHE A 114 5.91 -18.50 1.84
N LEU A 115 4.79 -17.89 2.20
CA LEU A 115 3.55 -18.55 2.56
C LEU A 115 2.43 -17.92 1.74
N ARG A 116 1.98 -18.64 0.72
CA ARG A 116 0.81 -18.27 -0.07
C ARG A 116 -0.46 -18.71 0.65
N HIS A 117 -1.55 -17.96 0.53
CA HIS A 117 -2.83 -18.41 1.05
C HIS A 117 -3.18 -19.81 0.50
N PRO A 118 -3.52 -20.79 1.36
CA PRO A 118 -3.69 -22.18 0.95
C PRO A 118 -4.81 -22.34 -0.10
N ASP A 119 -5.89 -21.56 0.04
CA ASP A 119 -7.04 -21.61 -0.88
C ASP A 119 -6.89 -20.76 -2.14
N HIS A 120 -5.76 -20.07 -2.32
CA HIS A 120 -5.55 -19.31 -3.54
C HIS A 120 -5.36 -20.24 -4.74
N LYS A 121 -6.00 -19.90 -5.85
CA LYS A 121 -5.88 -20.60 -7.13
C LYS A 121 -5.51 -19.61 -8.21
N PHE A 122 -4.48 -19.92 -8.99
CA PHE A 122 -4.08 -19.07 -10.11
C PHE A 122 -5.23 -18.88 -11.11
N GLY A 123 -5.37 -17.66 -11.65
CA GLY A 123 -6.48 -17.27 -12.52
C GLY A 123 -7.78 -16.92 -11.79
N ARG A 124 -7.81 -16.94 -10.46
CA ARG A 124 -8.91 -16.41 -9.64
C ARG A 124 -8.42 -15.19 -8.85
N VAL A 125 -9.31 -14.24 -8.61
CA VAL A 125 -9.02 -13.02 -7.83
C VAL A 125 -9.13 -13.24 -6.32
N HIS A 126 -9.71 -14.36 -5.87
CA HIS A 126 -9.93 -14.62 -4.45
C HIS A 126 -8.65 -15.09 -3.74
N HIS A 127 -8.52 -14.70 -2.48
CA HIS A 127 -7.40 -15.05 -1.60
C HIS A 127 -6.03 -14.68 -2.18
N ASP A 128 -5.96 -13.60 -2.96
CA ASP A 128 -4.73 -13.14 -3.61
C ASP A 128 -3.79 -12.44 -2.63
N ILE A 129 -3.32 -13.19 -1.64
CA ILE A 129 -2.50 -12.74 -0.52
C ILE A 129 -1.42 -13.76 -0.18
N ALA A 130 -0.23 -13.26 0.09
CA ALA A 130 0.93 -14.06 0.47
C ALA A 130 1.86 -13.29 1.42
N LEU A 131 2.59 -14.04 2.22
CA LEU A 131 3.64 -13.54 3.11
C LEU A 131 5.00 -13.98 2.59
N VAL A 132 5.96 -13.07 2.66
CA VAL A 132 7.38 -13.32 2.38
C VAL A 132 8.15 -13.14 3.67
N LYS A 133 8.97 -14.14 4.01
CA LYS A 133 9.86 -14.11 5.15
C LYS A 133 11.28 -13.77 4.69
N LEU A 134 11.88 -12.76 5.29
CA LEU A 134 13.22 -12.28 4.98
C LEU A 134 14.29 -13.06 5.77
N LYS A 135 15.46 -13.31 5.16
CA LYS A 135 16.60 -13.98 5.83
C LYS A 135 17.22 -13.14 6.95
N LYS A 136 17.15 -11.81 6.84
CA LYS A 136 17.67 -10.86 7.81
C LYS A 136 16.57 -9.87 8.18
N SER A 137 16.61 -9.35 9.40
CA SER A 137 15.74 -8.24 9.78
C SER A 137 16.08 -7.01 8.95
N ALA A 138 15.07 -6.46 8.29
CA ALA A 138 15.13 -5.18 7.63
C ALA A 138 14.76 -4.09 8.63
N VAL A 139 15.67 -3.14 8.82
CA VAL A 139 15.40 -1.91 9.56
C VAL A 139 15.25 -0.82 8.52
N VAL A 140 14.02 -0.36 8.33
CA VAL A 140 13.78 0.88 7.58
C VAL A 140 13.57 1.98 8.60
N TRP A 141 14.23 3.14 8.39
CA TRP A 141 13.92 4.34 9.14
C TRP A 141 12.51 4.79 8.75
N MET A 142 11.52 4.34 9.52
CA MET A 142 10.19 4.93 9.51
C MET A 142 10.28 6.22 10.33
N PRO A 143 9.95 7.40 9.79
CA PRO A 143 9.57 8.51 10.65
C PRO A 143 8.44 7.97 11.53
N GLN A 144 8.67 7.90 12.84
CA GLN A 144 7.65 7.45 13.77
C GLN A 144 6.49 8.44 13.72
N GLU A 145 5.46 8.13 12.94
CA GLU A 145 4.12 8.58 13.26
C GLU A 145 3.68 7.77 14.48
N PRO A 146 3.27 8.40 15.58
CA PRO A 146 2.94 7.71 16.82
C PRO A 146 1.87 6.64 16.56
N CYS A 147 2.19 5.39 16.92
CA CYS A 147 1.34 4.23 16.72
C CYS A 147 0.06 4.33 17.58
N ASP A 148 -1.00 4.93 17.06
CA ASP A 148 -2.36 4.72 17.58
C ASP A 148 -2.87 3.34 17.14
N GLY A 149 -2.32 2.27 17.75
CA GLY A 149 -2.91 0.93 17.96
C GLY A 149 -3.52 0.15 16.78
N ASN A 150 -3.56 0.71 15.57
CA ASN A 150 -4.18 0.17 14.39
C ASN A 150 -3.08 -0.11 13.37
N ILE A 151 -3.08 -1.32 12.83
CA ILE A 151 -2.31 -1.66 11.63
C ILE A 151 -2.89 -0.80 10.51
N VAL A 152 -2.32 0.38 10.30
CA VAL A 152 -2.64 1.20 9.14
C VAL A 152 -1.98 0.51 7.96
N PHE A 153 -2.78 -0.24 7.21
CA PHE A 153 -2.44 -0.56 5.83
C PHE A 153 -2.29 0.79 5.11
N VAL A 154 -1.05 1.23 4.93
CA VAL A 154 -0.77 2.35 4.03
C VAL A 154 -0.87 1.80 2.62
N VAL A 155 -2.10 1.58 2.18
CA VAL A 155 -2.38 1.56 0.76
C VAL A 155 -2.52 3.02 0.37
N CYS A 156 -1.39 3.64 0.03
CA CYS A 156 -1.46 5.01 -0.47
C CYS A 156 -2.00 4.98 -1.90
N PHE A 157 -3.24 5.39 -2.06
CA PHE A 157 -3.90 5.35 -3.37
C PHE A 157 -3.67 6.64 -4.19
N TYR A 158 -3.12 7.72 -3.64
CA TYR A 158 -2.98 9.00 -4.37
C TYR A 158 -1.57 9.29 -4.88
N ARG A 159 -0.60 8.51 -4.42
CA ARG A 159 0.79 8.71 -4.80
C ARG A 159 1.47 7.41 -5.17
N TYR A 160 2.28 7.45 -6.21
CA TYR A 160 2.97 6.28 -6.73
C TYR A 160 4.49 6.45 -6.57
N VAL A 161 5.15 5.34 -6.28
CA VAL A 161 6.59 5.22 -6.47
C VAL A 161 6.82 5.19 -7.98
N VAL A 162 7.73 6.04 -8.48
CA VAL A 162 7.96 6.15 -9.92
C VAL A 162 8.62 4.86 -10.42
N LEU A 163 7.84 4.03 -11.12
CA LEU A 163 8.35 2.86 -11.82
C LEU A 163 8.89 3.29 -13.20
N PRO A 164 10.06 2.79 -13.64
CA PRO A 164 10.58 3.13 -14.96
C PRO A 164 9.64 2.59 -16.03
N LYS A 165 9.46 3.36 -17.10
CA LYS A 165 8.80 2.85 -18.32
C LYS A 165 9.72 1.78 -18.92
N THR A 166 9.22 0.56 -19.07
CA THR A 166 9.84 -0.41 -19.97
C THR A 166 9.69 0.15 -21.39
N ASN A 167 10.77 0.72 -21.94
CA ASN A 167 10.84 1.02 -23.36
C ASN A 167 10.82 -0.33 -24.10
N ASN A 168 9.77 -0.55 -24.88
CA ASN A 168 9.67 -1.61 -25.88
C ASN A 168 10.33 -1.14 -27.17
#